data_AF-A0A7V4LCX1-F1
#
_entry.id   AF-A0A7V4LCX1-F1
#
_cell.length_a   1.000
_cell.length_b   1.000
_cell.length_c   1.000
_cell.angle_alpha   90.00
_cell.angle_beta   90.00
_cell.angle_gamma   90.00
#
_symmetry.space_group_name_H-M   'P 1'
#
loop_
_entity.id
_entity.type
_entity.pdbx_description
1 polymer ?
#
loop_
_entity_poly.entity_id
_entity_poly.type
_entity_poly.pdbx_seq_one_letter_code
_entity_poly.pdbx_strand_id
1 'polypeptide(L)'
;MAAGVVVRHLAPLLQGKDRDPAVVVVDEQGRFAVSLLSGHLGGANDLAQQVAAALGGTPVITTATDVQGLPSLDLVAGRAGLVIENLEGVKEVSMALLEGRPVQLVDQEGFLTEPLQNYPPLFQPQPDLDAALGHGLTPAVYVGIEERPWPAGWLRLRP
;
A
#
# COMPACT_ATOMS: atom_id res chain seq x y z
N MET A 1 -20.54 -0.21 -18.26
CA MET A 1 -21.53 -0.96 -17.43
C MET A 1 -21.71 -0.23 -16.10
N ALA A 2 -22.88 -0.25 -15.47
CA ALA A 2 -23.06 0.39 -14.16
C ALA A 2 -22.26 -0.34 -13.06
N ALA A 3 -21.52 0.39 -12.22
CA ALA A 3 -20.67 -0.18 -11.18
C ALA A 3 -21.43 -1.12 -10.22
N GLY A 4 -22.66 -0.78 -9.85
CA GLY A 4 -23.48 -1.62 -8.98
C GLY A 4 -23.85 -3.00 -9.59
N VAL A 5 -23.85 -3.14 -10.92
CA VAL A 5 -24.03 -4.45 -11.57
C VAL A 5 -22.75 -5.27 -11.45
N VAL A 6 -21.60 -4.64 -11.71
CA VAL A 6 -20.29 -5.28 -11.59
C VAL A 6 -20.06 -5.78 -10.16
N VAL A 7 -20.33 -4.96 -9.14
CA VAL A 7 -20.21 -5.35 -7.73
C VAL A 7 -21.05 -6.59 -7.41
N ARG A 8 -22.31 -6.66 -7.85
CA ARG A 8 -23.17 -7.82 -7.59
C ARG A 8 -22.66 -9.11 -8.23
N HIS A 9 -22.04 -9.02 -9.41
CA HIS A 9 -21.45 -10.18 -10.09
C HIS A 9 -20.17 -10.65 -9.40
N LEU A 10 -19.37 -9.71 -8.89
CA LEU A 10 -18.09 -10.02 -8.25
C LEU A 10 -18.26 -10.48 -6.80
N ALA A 11 -19.26 -9.98 -6.08
CA ALA A 11 -19.49 -10.26 -4.66
C ALA A 11 -19.34 -11.74 -4.26
N PRO A 12 -19.92 -12.74 -4.95
CA PRO A 12 -19.76 -14.15 -4.56
C PRO A 12 -18.37 -14.74 -4.87
N LEU A 13 -17.51 -14.02 -5.58
CA LEU A 13 -16.17 -14.46 -6.02
C LEU A 13 -15.04 -13.84 -5.19
N LEU A 14 -15.33 -12.83 -4.36
CA LEU A 14 -14.32 -12.09 -3.60
C LEU A 14 -13.68 -12.96 -2.54
N GLN A 15 -12.35 -12.93 -2.49
CA GLN A 15 -11.53 -13.68 -1.54
C GLN A 15 -10.65 -12.76 -0.68
N GLY A 16 -10.30 -11.57 -1.17
CA GLY A 16 -9.41 -10.64 -0.48
C GLY A 16 -8.52 -9.85 -1.44
N LYS A 17 -8.09 -8.66 -1.03
CA LYS A 17 -7.28 -7.70 -1.82
C LYS A 17 -5.94 -8.25 -2.36
N ASP A 18 -5.43 -9.29 -1.73
CA ASP A 18 -4.17 -9.97 -2.07
C ASP A 18 -4.35 -11.13 -3.07
N ARG A 19 -5.60 -11.56 -3.30
CA ARG A 19 -5.94 -12.69 -4.19
C ARG A 19 -6.87 -12.30 -5.32
N ASP A 20 -7.72 -11.30 -5.09
CA ASP A 20 -8.69 -10.82 -6.06
C ASP A 20 -7.99 -10.06 -7.20
N PRO A 21 -8.40 -10.24 -8.46
CA PRO A 21 -7.79 -9.55 -9.59
C PRO A 21 -8.10 -8.05 -9.55
N ALA A 22 -7.24 -7.24 -10.19
CA ALA A 22 -7.59 -5.86 -10.50
C ALA A 22 -8.87 -5.78 -11.32
N VAL A 23 -9.81 -4.95 -10.88
CA VAL A 23 -11.02 -4.64 -11.64
C VAL A 23 -11.18 -3.14 -11.78
N VAL A 24 -11.40 -2.70 -13.02
CA VAL A 24 -11.74 -1.32 -13.38
C VAL A 24 -13.10 -1.31 -14.07
N VAL A 25 -13.98 -0.40 -13.62
CA VAL A 25 -15.30 -0.19 -14.24
C VAL A 25 -15.25 1.06 -15.10
N VAL A 26 -15.71 0.93 -16.34
CA VAL A 26 -15.79 2.04 -17.29
C VAL A 26 -17.25 2.30 -17.68
N ASP A 27 -17.64 3.57 -17.72
CA ASP A 27 -18.93 3.96 -18.29
C ASP A 27 -18.94 3.82 -19.82
N GLU A 28 -20.13 3.74 -20.42
CA GLU A 28 -20.27 3.44 -21.85
C GLU A 28 -19.60 4.47 -22.76
N GLN A 29 -19.48 5.72 -22.31
CA GLN A 29 -18.84 6.80 -23.06
C GLN A 29 -17.33 6.91 -22.77
N GLY A 30 -16.75 6.04 -21.93
CA GLY A 30 -15.34 6.08 -21.58
C GLY A 30 -14.91 7.30 -20.77
N ARG A 31 -15.86 8.04 -20.17
CA ARG A 31 -15.60 9.27 -19.42
C ARG A 31 -14.94 9.00 -18.08
N PHE A 32 -15.26 7.89 -17.44
CA PHE A 32 -14.72 7.51 -16.14
C PHE A 32 -14.21 6.08 -16.13
N ALA A 33 -12.98 5.90 -15.65
CA ALA A 33 -12.40 4.58 -15.35
C ALA A 33 -12.23 4.46 -13.83
N VAL A 34 -13.14 3.73 -13.18
CA VAL A 34 -13.20 3.60 -11.72
C VAL A 34 -12.41 2.38 -11.27
N SER A 35 -11.36 2.60 -10.48
CA SER A 35 -10.64 1.51 -9.78
C SER A 35 -11.58 0.88 -8.75
N LEU A 36 -12.01 -0.37 -8.98
CA LEU A 36 -13.06 -1.02 -8.20
C LEU A 36 -12.52 -2.03 -7.18
N LEU A 37 -11.62 -2.93 -7.60
CA LEU A 37 -11.06 -3.99 -6.74
C LEU A 37 -9.56 -4.07 -6.89
N SER A 38 -8.87 -4.36 -5.78
CA SER A 38 -7.43 -4.59 -5.73
C SER A 38 -6.61 -3.43 -6.31
N GLY A 39 -6.80 -2.23 -5.72
CA GLY A 39 -6.20 -0.96 -6.15
C GLY A 39 -4.68 -0.96 -6.28
N HIS A 40 -3.96 -1.02 -5.15
CA HIS A 40 -2.49 -0.97 -5.09
C HIS A 40 -1.83 -2.26 -5.57
N LEU A 41 -1.61 -3.24 -4.70
CA LEU A 41 -0.96 -4.52 -5.05
C LEU A 41 -1.58 -5.22 -6.27
N GLY A 42 -2.91 -5.20 -6.39
CA GLY A 42 -3.58 -5.84 -7.52
C GLY A 42 -3.48 -5.05 -8.82
N GLY A 43 -3.12 -3.76 -8.78
CA GLY A 43 -2.87 -2.92 -9.95
C GLY A 43 -4.09 -2.22 -10.53
N ALA A 44 -5.26 -2.20 -9.87
CA ALA A 44 -6.44 -1.55 -10.44
C ALA A 44 -6.33 -0.02 -10.51
N ASN A 45 -5.53 0.60 -9.63
CA ASN A 45 -5.28 2.04 -9.71
C ASN A 45 -4.50 2.39 -10.98
N ASP A 46 -3.39 1.70 -11.21
CA ASP A 46 -2.55 1.88 -12.40
C ASP A 46 -3.35 1.52 -13.67
N LEU A 47 -4.14 0.44 -13.63
CA LEU A 47 -5.02 0.06 -14.73
C LEU A 47 -6.08 1.13 -15.01
N ALA A 48 -6.67 1.74 -13.98
CA ALA A 48 -7.66 2.80 -14.17
C ALA A 48 -7.04 4.03 -14.85
N GLN A 49 -5.81 4.38 -14.50
CA GLN A 49 -5.06 5.46 -15.17
C GLN A 49 -4.79 5.12 -16.64
N GLN A 50 -4.31 3.90 -16.92
CA GLN A 50 -4.03 3.45 -18.29
C GLN A 50 -5.30 3.43 -19.15
N VAL A 51 -6.40 2.92 -18.62
CA VAL A 51 -7.70 2.85 -19.30
C VAL A 51 -8.24 4.26 -19.56
N ALA A 52 -8.21 5.15 -18.56
CA ALA A 52 -8.64 6.53 -18.74
C ALA A 52 -7.81 7.24 -19.80
N ALA A 53 -6.48 7.08 -19.78
CA ALA A 53 -5.58 7.66 -20.78
C ALA A 53 -5.90 7.15 -22.20
N ALA A 54 -6.15 5.85 -22.36
CA ALA A 54 -6.49 5.25 -23.64
C ALA A 54 -7.84 5.72 -24.20
N LEU A 55 -8.81 6.04 -23.32
CA LEU A 55 -10.16 6.44 -23.71
C LEU A 55 -10.37 7.97 -23.71
N GLY A 56 -9.38 8.75 -23.29
CA GLY A 56 -9.52 10.20 -23.10
C GLY A 56 -10.45 10.56 -21.92
N GLY A 57 -10.62 9.63 -20.97
CA GLY A 57 -11.46 9.78 -19.79
C GLY A 57 -10.70 10.22 -18.55
N THR A 58 -11.37 10.16 -17.41
CA THR A 58 -10.84 10.51 -16.09
C THR A 58 -10.72 9.25 -15.23
N PRO A 59 -9.53 8.95 -14.66
CA PRO A 59 -9.41 7.89 -13.68
C PRO A 59 -10.08 8.30 -12.36
N VAL A 60 -10.82 7.40 -11.75
CA VAL A 60 -11.45 7.59 -10.45
C VAL A 60 -10.79 6.63 -9.46
N ILE A 61 -9.88 7.16 -8.66
CA ILE A 61 -9.13 6.44 -7.62
C ILE A 61 -9.59 6.99 -6.27
N THR A 62 -10.08 6.10 -5.39
CA THR A 62 -10.70 6.48 -4.12
C THR A 62 -9.94 5.97 -2.90
N THR A 63 -8.85 5.23 -3.09
CA THR A 63 -8.09 4.68 -1.96
C THR A 63 -7.49 5.83 -1.15
N ALA A 64 -7.68 5.79 0.18
CA ALA A 64 -7.37 6.91 1.07
C ALA A 64 -5.89 7.33 1.02
N THR A 65 -4.97 6.37 0.88
CA THR A 65 -3.54 6.66 0.77
C THR A 65 -3.21 7.40 -0.53
N ASP A 66 -3.81 7.04 -1.67
CA ASP A 66 -3.61 7.77 -2.93
C ASP A 66 -4.16 9.20 -2.85
N VAL A 67 -5.36 9.35 -2.26
CA VAL A 67 -6.00 10.66 -2.08
C VAL A 67 -5.17 11.58 -1.19
N GLN A 68 -4.49 11.03 -0.18
CA GLN A 68 -3.62 11.78 0.73
C GLN A 68 -2.15 11.87 0.26
N GLY A 69 -1.80 11.31 -0.91
CA GLY A 69 -0.43 11.28 -1.41
C GLY A 69 0.53 10.49 -0.50
N LEU A 70 0.03 9.49 0.21
CA LEU A 70 0.80 8.59 1.08
C LEU A 70 1.28 7.36 0.31
N PRO A 71 2.39 6.74 0.72
CA PRO A 71 2.91 5.57 0.02
C PRO A 71 2.00 4.36 0.20
N SER A 72 1.86 3.58 -0.87
CA SER A 72 1.44 2.19 -0.77
C SER A 72 2.66 1.35 -0.41
N LEU A 73 2.71 0.89 0.84
CA LEU A 73 3.84 0.13 1.39
C LEU A 73 4.09 -1.17 0.62
N ASP A 74 3.03 -1.79 0.11
CA ASP A 74 3.06 -2.97 -0.75
C ASP A 74 3.72 -2.71 -2.11
N LEU A 75 3.35 -1.63 -2.80
CA LEU A 75 4.01 -1.28 -4.05
C LEU A 75 5.45 -0.80 -3.84
N VAL A 76 5.70 -0.03 -2.78
CA VAL A 76 7.03 0.46 -2.44
C VAL A 76 7.96 -0.72 -2.11
N ALA A 77 7.53 -1.67 -1.28
CA ALA A 77 8.27 -2.87 -0.97
C ALA A 77 8.57 -3.70 -2.24
N GLY A 78 7.54 -3.95 -3.06
CA GLY A 78 7.71 -4.73 -4.30
C GLY A 78 8.68 -4.08 -5.29
N ARG A 79 8.65 -2.75 -5.45
CA ARG A 79 9.61 -2.01 -6.30
C ARG A 79 11.04 -2.04 -5.77
N ALA A 80 11.21 -2.11 -4.44
CA ALA A 80 12.50 -2.27 -3.79
C ALA A 80 12.99 -3.74 -3.75
N GLY A 81 12.25 -4.68 -4.35
CA GLY A 81 12.58 -6.11 -4.32
C GLY A 81 12.29 -6.79 -2.99
N LEU A 82 11.55 -6.14 -2.09
CA LEU A 82 11.24 -6.65 -0.76
C LEU A 82 9.93 -7.45 -0.74
N VAL A 83 9.90 -8.50 0.07
CA VAL A 83 8.71 -9.31 0.36
C VAL A 83 8.10 -8.89 1.69
N ILE A 84 6.79 -8.66 1.71
CA ILE A 84 6.05 -8.44 2.95
C ILE A 84 5.86 -9.78 3.67
N GLU A 85 6.44 -9.92 4.85
CA GLU A 85 6.29 -11.12 5.66
C GLU A 85 4.92 -11.15 6.38
N ASN A 86 4.41 -10.00 6.79
CA ASN A 86 3.16 -9.92 7.55
C ASN A 86 2.21 -8.81 7.06
N LEU A 87 1.13 -9.22 6.39
CA LEU A 87 0.11 -8.32 5.87
C LEU A 87 -0.60 -7.47 6.94
N GLU A 88 -0.69 -7.96 8.18
CA GLU A 88 -1.28 -7.21 9.30
C GLU A 88 -0.51 -5.92 9.60
N GLY A 89 0.82 -5.95 9.51
CA GLY A 89 1.66 -4.76 9.74
C GLY A 89 1.41 -3.66 8.71
N VAL A 90 1.08 -4.03 7.46
CA VAL A 90 0.74 -3.06 6.41
C VAL A 90 -0.46 -2.21 6.81
N LYS A 91 -1.48 -2.83 7.44
CA LYS A 91 -2.70 -2.14 7.86
C LYS A 91 -2.40 -1.15 8.98
N GLU A 92 -1.66 -1.58 10.01
CA GLU A 92 -1.33 -0.75 11.16
C GLU A 92 -0.46 0.45 10.78
N VAL A 93 0.58 0.24 9.96
CA VAL A 93 1.43 1.32 9.47
C VAL A 93 0.65 2.26 8.56
N SER A 94 -0.15 1.74 7.62
CA SER A 94 -0.99 2.58 6.75
C SER A 94 -1.96 3.45 7.54
N MET A 95 -2.57 2.91 8.61
CA MET A 95 -3.46 3.69 9.48
C MET A 95 -2.72 4.79 10.23
N ALA A 96 -1.51 4.51 10.74
CA ALA A 96 -0.70 5.52 11.40
C ALA A 96 -0.35 6.68 10.47
N LEU A 97 0.02 6.38 9.22
CA LEU A 97 0.31 7.38 8.20
C LEU A 97 -0.93 8.22 7.85
N LEU A 98 -2.11 7.59 7.72
CA LEU A 98 -3.39 8.29 7.47
C LEU A 98 -3.79 9.22 8.62
N GLU A 99 -3.39 8.89 9.85
CA GLU A 99 -3.59 9.73 11.04
C GLU A 99 -2.50 10.80 11.21
N GLY A 100 -1.51 10.86 10.31
CA GLY A 100 -0.37 11.76 10.41
C GLY A 100 0.59 11.42 11.56
N ARG A 101 0.52 10.20 12.11
CA ARG A 101 1.44 9.73 13.15
C ARG A 101 2.76 9.29 12.51
N PRO A 102 3.91 9.65 13.10
CA PRO A 102 5.19 9.19 12.60
C PRO A 102 5.35 7.67 12.80
N VAL A 103 6.05 7.05 11.85
CA VAL A 103 6.37 5.62 11.79
C VAL A 103 7.89 5.50 11.80
N GLN A 104 8.42 4.64 12.67
CA GLN A 104 9.87 4.39 12.67
C GLN A 104 10.26 3.52 11.47
N LEU A 105 11.38 3.83 10.83
CA LEU A 105 11.95 3.07 9.72
C LEU A 105 13.30 2.50 10.14
N VAL A 106 13.36 1.21 10.38
CA VAL A 106 14.59 0.46 10.66
C VAL A 106 15.02 -0.22 9.37
N ASP A 107 15.90 0.44 8.63
CA ASP A 107 16.39 0.01 7.31
C ASP A 107 17.89 0.31 7.22
N GLN A 108 18.71 -0.63 7.72
CA GLN A 108 20.17 -0.44 7.81
C GLN A 108 20.85 -0.44 6.45
N GLU A 109 20.30 -1.17 5.49
CA GLU A 109 20.84 -1.31 4.13
C GLU A 109 20.27 -0.27 3.16
N GLY A 110 19.24 0.48 3.57
CA GLY A 110 18.73 1.65 2.85
C GLY A 110 17.79 1.32 1.68
N PHE A 111 17.18 0.13 1.65
CA PHE A 111 16.27 -0.31 0.59
C PHE A 111 15.08 0.64 0.37
N LEU A 112 14.58 1.26 1.44
CA LEU A 112 13.42 2.14 1.43
C LEU A 112 13.75 3.62 1.54
N THR A 113 15.02 3.96 1.75
CA THR A 113 15.45 5.36 1.90
C THR A 113 15.15 6.19 0.65
N GLU A 114 15.56 5.71 -0.53
CA GLU A 114 15.29 6.40 -1.80
C GLU A 114 13.81 6.30 -2.21
N PRO A 115 13.13 5.13 -2.16
CA PRO A 115 11.71 5.04 -2.52
C PRO A 115 10.77 5.94 -1.69
N LEU A 116 11.10 6.17 -0.41
CA LEU A 116 10.26 6.96 0.48
C LEU A 116 10.55 8.47 0.45
N GLN A 117 11.64 8.91 -0.20
CA GLN A 117 12.08 10.32 -0.18
C GLN A 117 11.05 11.32 -0.72
N ASN A 118 10.15 10.87 -1.59
CA ASN A 118 9.14 11.70 -2.25
C ASN A 118 7.83 11.82 -1.45
N TYR A 119 7.72 11.13 -0.32
CA TYR A 119 6.54 11.14 0.52
C TYR A 119 6.71 12.10 1.70
N PRO A 120 5.60 12.53 2.35
CA PRO A 120 5.69 13.31 3.58
C PRO A 120 6.64 12.64 4.59
N PRO A 121 7.43 13.42 5.37
CA PRO A 121 8.46 12.91 6.28
C PRO A 121 7.84 12.30 7.56
N LEU A 122 6.91 11.38 7.39
CA LEU A 122 6.27 10.60 8.44
C LEU A 122 7.12 9.38 8.81
N PHE A 123 8.04 8.96 7.94
CA PHE A 123 9.02 7.92 8.26
C PHE A 123 10.22 8.54 8.97
N GLN A 124 10.49 8.07 10.18
CA GLN A 124 11.61 8.50 10.99
C GLN A 124 12.69 7.41 10.97
N PRO A 125 13.86 7.67 10.33
CA PRO A 125 14.94 6.70 10.33
C PRO A 125 15.38 6.34 11.76
N GLN A 126 15.51 5.05 12.02
CA GLN A 126 16.02 4.53 13.28
C GLN A 126 17.03 3.41 12.98
N PRO A 127 18.35 3.72 12.97
CA PRO A 127 19.38 2.75 12.58
C PRO A 127 19.60 1.64 13.62
N ASP A 128 19.26 1.92 14.89
CA ASP A 128 19.43 0.99 16.01
C ASP A 128 18.14 0.19 16.24
N LEU A 129 18.19 -1.09 15.90
CA LEU A 129 17.07 -2.03 16.06
C LEU A 129 16.74 -2.27 17.55
N ASP A 130 17.74 -2.38 18.42
CA ASP A 130 17.51 -2.66 19.84
C ASP A 130 16.86 -1.45 20.52
N ALA A 131 17.29 -0.24 20.16
CA ALA A 131 16.64 0.99 20.59
C ALA A 131 15.20 1.09 20.07
N ALA A 132 14.94 0.73 18.81
CA ALA A 132 13.58 0.70 18.24
C ALA A 132 12.65 -0.25 19.00
N LEU A 133 13.14 -1.46 19.33
CA LEU A 133 12.39 -2.47 20.08
C LEU A 133 12.15 -2.05 21.55
N GLY A 134 13.13 -1.38 22.17
CA GLY A 134 13.04 -0.92 23.56
C GLY A 134 12.01 0.20 23.80
N HIS A 135 11.63 0.95 22.76
CA HIS A 135 10.74 2.10 22.86
C HIS A 135 9.23 1.79 22.83
N GLY A 136 8.84 0.52 22.59
CA GLY A 136 7.48 0.00 22.81
C GLY A 136 6.30 0.80 22.23
N LEU A 137 5.58 0.20 21.27
CA LEU A 137 4.25 0.61 20.77
C LEU A 137 4.17 1.83 19.83
N THR A 138 5.16 2.03 18.97
CA THR A 138 4.96 2.78 17.73
C THR A 138 4.88 1.79 16.55
N PRO A 139 3.97 2.02 15.58
CA PRO A 139 4.02 1.30 14.33
C PRO A 139 5.36 1.61 13.66
N ALA A 140 6.05 0.56 13.24
CA ALA A 140 7.36 0.67 12.62
C ALA A 140 7.44 -0.23 11.38
N VAL A 141 8.35 0.12 10.48
CA VAL A 141 8.75 -0.69 9.34
C VAL A 141 10.16 -1.18 9.60
N TYR A 142 10.33 -2.50 9.62
CA TYR A 142 11.63 -3.15 9.67
C TYR A 142 11.97 -3.76 8.31
N VAL A 143 13.18 -3.51 7.84
CA VAL A 143 13.76 -4.13 6.64
C VAL A 143 15.00 -4.91 7.05
N GLY A 144 15.01 -6.21 6.75
CA GLY A 144 16.18 -7.06 6.98
C GLY A 144 15.83 -8.52 7.22
N ILE A 145 16.86 -9.34 7.49
CA ILE A 145 16.74 -10.80 7.64
C ILE A 145 16.80 -11.28 9.09
N GLU A 146 17.07 -10.39 10.05
CA GLU A 146 17.21 -10.79 11.45
C GLU A 146 15.86 -11.28 12.00
N GLU A 147 15.89 -12.21 12.97
CA GLU A 147 14.69 -12.66 13.68
C GLU A 147 14.68 -12.20 15.12
N ARG A 148 13.53 -11.68 15.56
CA ARG A 148 13.31 -11.11 16.89
C ARG A 148 11.87 -11.42 17.35
N PRO A 149 11.59 -11.33 18.65
CA PRO A 149 10.21 -11.30 19.14
C PRO A 149 9.56 -9.96 18.73
N TRP A 150 9.03 -9.92 17.51
CA TRP A 150 8.50 -8.71 16.88
C TRP A 150 7.28 -8.15 17.61
N PRO A 151 7.22 -6.82 17.89
CA PRO A 151 6.03 -6.19 18.42
C PRO A 151 4.85 -6.28 17.44
N ALA A 152 3.63 -6.39 17.97
CA ALA A 152 2.43 -6.33 17.15
C ALA A 152 2.33 -4.97 16.43
N GLY A 153 1.91 -4.99 15.17
CA GLY A 153 1.77 -3.80 14.32
C GLY A 153 3.05 -3.32 13.63
N TRP A 154 4.19 -3.99 13.85
CA TRP A 154 5.37 -3.78 13.01
C TRP A 154 5.18 -4.41 11.65
N LEU A 155 5.45 -3.66 10.59
CA LEU A 155 5.58 -4.18 9.23
C LEU A 155 6.99 -4.71 9.04
N ARG A 156 7.11 -5.97 8.61
CA ARG A 156 8.38 -6.64 8.33
C ARG A 156 8.52 -6.89 6.85
N LEU A 157 9.64 -6.43 6.32
CA LEU A 157 10.01 -6.55 4.92
C LEU A 157 11.33 -7.32 4.81
N ARG A 158 11.35 -8.32 3.94
CA ARG A 158 12.52 -9.18 3.72
C ARG A 158 13.09 -8.92 2.33
N PRO A 159 14.40 -8.69 2.18
CA PRO A 159 15.05 -8.66 0.87
C PRO A 159 15.09 -10.05 0.21
#